data_AF-A0A2V9DJE5-F1
#
_entry.id   AF-A0A2V9DJE5-F1
#
_cell.length_a   1.000
_cell.length_b   1.000
_cell.length_c   1.000
_cell.angle_alpha   90.00
_cell.angle_beta   90.00
_cell.angle_gamma   90.00
#
_symmetry.space_group_name_H-M   'P 1'
#
loop_
_entity.id
_entity.type
_entity.pdbx_description
1 polymer ?
#
loop_
_entity_poly.entity_id
_entity_poly.type
_entity_poly.pdbx_seq_one_letter_code
_entity_poly.pdbx_strand_id
1 'polypeptide(L)'
;MSAKGEYLSGAGFAGLFLLLTVIATLPPGSSGFLVHLPRSISPEDCGDSRTIVVHVSNANPVRLNSEPITKATLGERLTKIYRLRAERVLFVGADP
;
A
#
# COMPACT_ATOMS: atom_id res chain seq x y z
N MET A 1 52.65 -38.12 -17.70
CA MET A 1 51.44 -38.32 -16.88
C MET A 1 50.48 -37.18 -17.14
N SER A 2 49.27 -37.51 -17.61
CA SER A 2 48.25 -36.57 -18.06
C SER A 2 47.37 -36.17 -16.87
N ALA A 3 47.35 -34.89 -16.51
CA ALA A 3 46.39 -34.33 -15.57
C ALA A 3 45.25 -33.68 -16.37
N LYS A 4 44.18 -34.44 -16.61
CA LYS A 4 42.90 -33.89 -17.07
C LYS A 4 42.27 -33.17 -15.88
N GLY A 5 42.37 -31.84 -15.86
CA GLY A 5 41.60 -30.99 -14.96
C GLY A 5 40.12 -31.07 -15.30
N GLU A 6 39.31 -31.48 -14.33
CA GLU A 6 37.87 -31.58 -14.42
C GLU A 6 37.25 -30.19 -14.56
N TYR A 7 36.86 -29.82 -15.77
CA TYR A 7 35.98 -28.67 -16.04
C TYR A 7 34.54 -29.06 -15.74
N LEU A 8 34.25 -29.39 -14.48
CA LEU A 8 32.89 -29.67 -14.02
C LEU A 8 32.52 -28.66 -12.93
N SER A 9 31.42 -27.96 -13.20
CA SER A 9 30.63 -27.26 -12.18
C SER A 9 31.11 -25.86 -11.77
N GLY A 10 31.30 -24.95 -12.74
CA GLY A 10 31.25 -23.50 -12.48
C GLY A 10 29.92 -22.88 -12.94
N ALA A 11 29.42 -23.34 -14.11
CA ALA A 11 28.21 -22.81 -14.74
C ALA A 11 26.92 -23.08 -13.94
N GLY A 12 26.83 -24.21 -13.25
CA GLY A 12 25.67 -24.55 -12.42
C GLY A 12 25.55 -23.65 -11.19
N PHE A 13 26.69 -23.35 -10.55
CA PHE A 13 26.72 -22.44 -9.40
C PHE A 13 26.49 -20.99 -9.81
N ALA A 14 27.00 -20.55 -10.96
CA ALA A 14 26.73 -19.22 -11.47
C ALA A 14 25.24 -19.01 -11.75
N GLY A 15 24.57 -19.99 -12.39
CA GLY A 15 23.12 -19.92 -12.65
C GLY A 15 22.28 -19.94 -11.37
N LEU A 16 22.62 -20.81 -10.41
CA LEU A 16 21.96 -20.85 -9.10
C LEU A 16 22.13 -19.54 -8.33
N PHE A 17 23.35 -18.98 -8.34
CA PHE A 17 23.63 -17.71 -7.68
C PHE A 17 22.85 -16.55 -8.32
N LEU A 18 22.74 -16.52 -9.65
CA LEU A 18 21.93 -15.55 -10.38
C LEU A 18 20.45 -15.66 -9.99
N LEU A 19 19.90 -16.88 -9.94
CA LEU A 19 18.51 -17.12 -9.53
C LEU A 19 18.25 -16.67 -8.08
N LEU A 20 19.14 -17.04 -7.15
CA LEU A 20 18.99 -16.64 -5.74
C LEU A 20 19.09 -15.12 -5.57
N THR A 21 20.00 -14.47 -6.30
CA THR A 21 20.16 -13.01 -6.28
C THR A 21 18.91 -12.31 -6.83
N VAL A 22 18.33 -12.83 -7.91
CA VAL A 22 17.06 -12.31 -8.45
C VAL A 22 15.95 -12.46 -7.41
N ILE A 23 15.69 -13.66 -6.90
CA ILE A 23 14.59 -13.90 -5.94
C ILE A 23 14.75 -13.08 -4.66
N ALA A 24 15.98 -12.90 -4.17
CA ALA A 24 16.25 -12.08 -2.98
C ALA A 24 16.08 -10.57 -3.21
N THR A 25 16.20 -10.10 -4.46
CA THR A 25 16.00 -8.68 -4.83
C THR A 25 14.60 -8.39 -5.33
N LEU A 26 13.76 -9.40 -5.57
CA LEU A 26 12.34 -9.20 -5.81
C LEU A 26 11.72 -8.54 -4.57
N PRO A 27 11.06 -7.38 -4.72
CA PRO A 27 10.32 -6.77 -3.62
C PRO A 27 9.30 -7.79 -3.08
N PRO A 28 9.13 -7.90 -1.76
CA PRO A 28 8.07 -8.74 -1.21
C PRO A 28 6.75 -8.28 -1.84
N GLY A 29 6.00 -9.23 -2.41
CA GLY A 29 4.73 -8.92 -3.06
C GLY A 29 3.84 -8.14 -2.09
N SER A 30 3.48 -6.91 -2.45
CA SER A 30 2.60 -6.10 -1.62
C SER A 30 1.18 -6.67 -1.73
N SER A 31 0.65 -7.23 -0.64
CA SER A 31 -0.77 -7.59 -0.53
C SER A 31 -1.69 -6.38 -0.31
N GLY A 32 -1.15 -5.17 -0.50
CA GLY A 32 -1.85 -3.91 -0.29
C GLY A 32 -2.76 -3.51 -1.45
N PHE A 33 -3.52 -2.45 -1.25
CA PHE A 33 -4.40 -1.88 -2.26
C PHE A 33 -3.59 -0.93 -3.18
N LEU A 34 -3.76 -1.03 -4.50
CA LEU A 34 -3.19 -0.04 -5.42
C LEU A 34 -3.91 1.29 -5.21
N VAL A 35 -3.20 2.28 -4.70
CA VAL A 35 -3.71 3.64 -4.49
C VAL A 35 -2.98 4.62 -5.40
N HIS A 36 -3.75 5.47 -6.07
CA HIS A 36 -3.20 6.65 -6.73
C HIS A 36 -3.02 7.74 -5.68
N LEU A 37 -1.77 8.10 -5.39
CA LEU A 37 -1.44 9.24 -4.55
C LEU A 37 -1.53 10.50 -5.42
N PRO A 38 -2.48 11.41 -5.17
CA PRO A 38 -2.49 12.70 -5.85
C PRO A 38 -1.23 13.48 -5.46
N ARG A 39 -0.61 14.13 -6.46
CA ARG A 39 0.70 14.81 -6.31
C ARG A 39 0.66 15.98 -5.31
N SER A 40 -0.51 16.54 -5.08
CA SER A 40 -0.83 17.56 -4.08
C SER A 40 -2.34 17.67 -4.05
N ILE A 41 -2.98 17.41 -2.91
CA ILE A 41 -4.36 17.84 -2.69
C ILE A 41 -4.25 19.17 -1.97
N SER A 42 -4.59 20.27 -2.63
CA SER A 42 -4.89 21.50 -1.90
C SER A 42 -6.27 21.36 -1.26
N PRO A 43 -6.52 21.92 -0.06
CA PRO A 43 -7.86 21.97 0.51
C PRO A 43 -8.90 22.56 -0.46
N GLU A 44 -8.49 23.50 -1.33
CA GLU A 44 -9.34 24.04 -2.40
C GLU A 44 -9.69 23.05 -3.53
N ASP A 45 -8.93 21.97 -3.72
CA ASP A 45 -9.23 20.93 -4.71
C ASP A 45 -10.34 19.97 -4.25
N CYS A 46 -10.79 20.09 -2.99
CA CYS A 46 -11.77 19.17 -2.39
C CYS A 46 -13.22 19.44 -2.82
N GLY A 47 -13.47 20.46 -3.65
CA GLY A 47 -14.80 20.86 -4.11
C GLY A 47 -15.71 21.40 -2.99
N ASP A 48 -16.90 21.90 -3.37
CA ASP A 48 -17.93 22.39 -2.42
C ASP A 48 -18.57 21.27 -1.57
N SER A 49 -18.24 20.03 -1.90
CA SER A 49 -18.66 18.81 -1.22
C SER A 49 -17.98 18.72 0.15
N ARG A 50 -18.77 18.59 1.23
CA ARG A 50 -18.27 18.32 2.60
C ARG A 50 -17.21 17.21 2.56
N THR A 51 -15.94 17.57 2.70
CA THR A 51 -14.79 16.69 2.61
C THR A 51 -14.89 15.60 3.68
N ILE A 52 -14.69 14.35 3.29
CA ILE A 52 -14.68 13.20 4.20
C ILE A 52 -13.24 12.70 4.28
N VAL A 53 -12.65 12.81 5.48
CA VAL A 53 -11.29 12.38 5.76
C VAL A 53 -11.31 11.29 6.82
N VAL A 54 -10.70 10.14 6.54
CA VAL A 54 -10.43 9.12 7.55
C VAL A 54 -8.99 9.29 8.00
N HIS A 55 -8.80 9.61 9.28
CA HIS A 55 -7.49 9.67 9.92
C HIS A 55 -7.18 8.33 10.59
N VAL A 56 -6.11 7.70 10.14
CA VAL A 56 -5.60 6.44 10.70
C VAL A 56 -4.31 6.75 11.44
N SER A 57 -4.34 6.61 12.77
CA SER A 57 -3.16 6.75 13.63
C SER A 57 -2.79 5.43 14.27
N ASN A 58 -1.53 5.26 14.65
CA ASN A 58 -1.07 4.05 15.35
C ASN A 58 -1.44 4.07 16.85
N ALA A 59 -1.52 5.25 17.46
CA ALA A 59 -1.75 5.42 18.90
C ALA A 59 -3.20 5.75 19.27
N ASN A 60 -3.97 6.38 18.37
CA ASN A 60 -5.34 6.84 18.65
C ASN A 60 -6.38 6.00 17.87
N PRO A 61 -7.64 5.97 18.34
CA PRO A 61 -8.73 5.40 17.56
C PRO A 61 -8.82 6.06 16.19
N VAL A 62 -9.20 5.28 15.18
CA VAL A 62 -9.48 5.79 13.83
C VAL A 62 -10.47 6.94 13.96
N ARG A 63 -10.27 8.04 13.23
CA ARG A 63 -11.19 9.17 13.25
C ARG A 63 -11.80 9.36 11.87
N LEU A 64 -13.10 9.59 11.84
CA LEU A 64 -13.81 10.05 10.66
C LEU A 64 -14.07 11.54 10.83
N ASN A 65 -13.38 12.36 10.04
CA ASN A 65 -13.23 13.79 10.26
C ASN A 65 -12.74 14.04 11.70
N SER A 66 -13.62 14.53 12.58
CA SER A 66 -13.31 14.80 13.99
C SER A 66 -13.82 13.74 14.96
N GLU A 67 -14.69 12.82 14.50
CA GLU A 67 -15.36 11.82 15.35
C GLU A 67 -14.52 10.54 15.50
N PRO A 68 -14.28 10.05 16.72
CA PRO A 68 -13.64 8.74 16.92
C PRO A 68 -14.57 7.61 16.47
N ILE A 69 -14.01 6.63 15.77
CA ILE A 69 -14.72 5.48 15.22
C ILE A 69 -13.83 4.23 15.28
N THR A 70 -14.45 3.05 15.29
CA THR A 70 -13.70 1.78 15.25
C THR A 70 -13.63 1.26 13.82
N LYS A 71 -12.63 0.44 13.52
CA LYS A 71 -12.55 -0.24 12.21
C LYS A 71 -13.81 -1.04 11.89
N ALA A 72 -14.44 -1.64 12.90
CA ALA A 72 -15.64 -2.45 12.73
C ALA A 72 -16.85 -1.62 12.27
N THR A 73 -17.01 -0.38 12.77
CA THR A 73 -18.17 0.46 12.47
C THR A 73 -17.94 1.46 11.34
N LEU A 74 -16.67 1.64 10.92
CA LEU A 74 -16.29 2.56 9.84
C LEU A 74 -17.02 2.25 8.52
N GLY A 75 -17.10 0.98 8.13
CA GLY A 75 -17.74 0.57 6.87
C GLY A 75 -19.23 0.93 6.81
N GLU A 76 -19.97 0.67 7.89
CA GLU A 76 -21.39 1.03 7.98
C GLU A 76 -21.59 2.56 7.91
N ARG A 77 -20.74 3.31 8.61
CA ARG A 77 -20.80 4.77 8.62
C ARG A 77 -20.52 5.37 7.25
N LEU A 78 -19.48 4.89 6.55
CA LEU A 78 -19.17 5.33 5.19
C LEU A 78 -20.30 4.96 4.21
N THR A 79 -20.89 3.78 4.34
CA THR A 79 -22.04 3.36 3.53
C THR A 79 -23.21 4.32 3.69
N LYS A 80 -23.53 4.73 4.93
CA LYS A 80 -24.58 5.71 5.20
C LYS A 80 -24.28 7.10 4.61
N ILE A 81 -23.02 7.54 4.69
CA ILE A 81 -22.58 8.84 4.16
C ILE A 81 -22.66 8.89 2.63
N TYR A 82 -22.17 7.84 1.96
CA TYR A 82 -22.09 7.82 0.49
C TYR A 82 -23.36 7.34 -0.21
N ARG A 83 -24.33 6.78 0.53
CA ARG A 83 -25.62 6.36 -0.04
C ARG A 83 -26.34 7.49 -0.78
N LEU A 84 -26.24 8.72 -0.28
CA LEU A 84 -26.96 9.88 -0.81
C LEU A 84 -26.08 10.82 -1.65
N ARG A 85 -24.80 10.48 -1.88
CA ARG A 85 -23.85 11.35 -2.57
C ARG A 85 -23.60 10.85 -4.00
N ALA A 86 -23.62 11.79 -4.95
CA ALA A 86 -23.21 11.54 -6.33
C ALA A 86 -21.69 11.27 -6.41
N GLU A 87 -20.91 12.01 -5.62
CA GLU A 87 -19.46 11.86 -5.53
C GLU A 87 -19.06 10.97 -4.35
N ARG A 88 -18.22 9.97 -4.62
CA ARG A 88 -17.72 9.00 -3.64
C ARG A 88 -16.21 9.11 -3.46
N VAL A 89 -15.76 10.31 -3.11
CA VAL A 89 -14.35 10.62 -2.87
C VAL A 89 -14.08 10.59 -1.37
N LEU A 90 -13.16 9.73 -0.95
CA LEU A 90 -12.69 9.62 0.43
C LEU A 90 -11.21 9.98 0.48
N PHE A 91 -10.85 10.84 1.41
CA PHE A 91 -9.46 11.15 1.72
C PHE A 91 -8.98 10.34 2.90
N VAL A 92 -7.74 9.86 2.85
CA VAL A 92 -7.12 9.11 3.93
C VAL A 92 -5.90 9.87 4.40
N GLY A 93 -5.92 10.30 5.66
CA GLY A 93 -4.76 10.84 6.36
C GLY A 93 -4.17 9.77 7.27
N ALA A 94 -2.85 9.67 7.31
CA ALA A 94 -2.15 8.80 8.25
C ALA A 94 -1.00 9.55 8.91
N ASP A 95 -0.68 9.18 10.15
CA ASP A 95 0.55 9.64 10.80
C ASP A 95 1.77 9.06 10.04
N PRO A 96 2.90 9.79 9.98
CA PRO A 96 4.11 9.34 9.29
C PRO A 96 4.73 8.07 9.89
#